data_AF-A0A0I9SFG2-F1
#
_entry.id   AF-A0A0I9SFG2-F1
#
_cell.length_a   1.000
_cell.length_b   1.000
_cell.length_c   1.000
_cell.angle_alpha   90.00
_cell.angle_beta   90.00
_cell.angle_gamma   90.00
#
_symmetry.space_group_name_H-M   'P 1'
#
loop_
_entity.id
_entity.type
_entity.pdbx_description
1 polymer ?
#
loop_
_entity_poly.entity_id
_entity_poly.type
_entity_poly.pdbx_seq_one_letter_code
_entity_poly.pdbx_strand_id
1 'polypeptide(L)'
;MRTSKFTLFLLLVGIAAANFLYFTQMWTSGKTALSSDPNLWGAYGSFIGGVLAPLSAFIASYLIYKNLQLDSYLKSLEIIRSSISRLDEQIYLQLETIITNPRITEHNGKKIIDMINQLAIGNGKATEEFQTLCAGLSQNLGILSHSVSNYLDLLLDIEANNKNSHWMIETEKLCWISRYSQTSKKLIKIATTERIKEKLSTQQLASLIKVMHADQPI
;
A
#
# COMPACT_ATOMS: atom_id res chain seq x y z
N MET A 1 -4.14 11.14 -16.43
CA MET A 1 -4.74 11.96 -17.52
C MET A 1 -4.59 13.48 -17.36
N ARG A 2 -4.83 14.08 -16.18
CA ARG A 2 -4.82 15.56 -16.01
C ARG A 2 -3.44 16.21 -16.22
N THR A 3 -2.36 15.57 -15.76
CA THR A 3 -0.97 16.03 -16.00
C THR A 3 -0.56 15.96 -17.46
N SER A 4 -0.91 14.89 -18.19
CA SER A 4 -0.57 14.75 -19.61
C SER A 4 -1.23 15.85 -20.47
N LYS A 5 -2.49 16.19 -20.17
CA LYS A 5 -3.19 17.31 -20.83
C LYS A 5 -2.53 18.66 -20.53
N PHE A 6 -2.10 18.88 -19.29
CA PHE A 6 -1.42 20.10 -18.88
C PHE A 6 -0.02 20.23 -19.51
N THR A 7 0.74 19.13 -19.58
CA THR A 7 2.04 19.11 -20.24
C THR A 7 1.93 19.40 -21.74
N LEU A 8 0.96 18.80 -22.42
CA LEU A 8 0.68 19.09 -23.83
C LEU A 8 0.28 20.55 -24.03
N PHE A 9 -0.54 21.09 -23.14
CA PHE A 9 -0.91 22.51 -23.15
C PHE A 9 0.32 23.43 -22.99
N LEU A 10 1.20 23.17 -22.01
CA LEU A 10 2.44 23.95 -21.83
C LEU A 10 3.34 23.90 -23.06
N LEU A 11 3.46 22.74 -23.70
CA LEU A 11 4.26 22.57 -24.91
C LEU A 11 3.66 23.37 -26.08
N LEU A 12 2.33 23.32 -26.27
CA LEU A 12 1.64 24.12 -27.29
C LEU A 12 1.78 25.63 -27.04
N VAL A 13 1.67 26.07 -25.79
CA VAL A 13 1.88 27.47 -25.40
C VAL A 13 3.33 27.88 -25.64
N GLY A 14 4.31 27.02 -25.32
CA GLY A 14 5.73 27.28 -25.57
C GLY A 14 6.04 27.42 -27.07
N ILE A 15 5.46 26.56 -27.91
CA ILE A 15 5.57 26.66 -29.38
C ILE A 15 4.96 27.97 -29.87
N ALA A 16 3.74 28.29 -29.45
CA ALA A 16 3.06 29.52 -29.85
C ALA A 16 3.84 30.77 -29.41
N ALA A 17 4.37 30.78 -28.18
CA ALA A 17 5.17 31.87 -27.64
C ALA A 17 6.50 32.04 -28.37
N ALA A 18 7.21 30.95 -28.68
CA ALA A 18 8.47 31.01 -29.43
C ALA A 18 8.25 31.56 -30.85
N ASN A 19 7.17 31.12 -31.52
CA ASN A 19 6.76 31.68 -32.81
C ASN A 19 6.43 33.17 -32.69
N PHE A 20 5.60 33.54 -31.71
CA PHE A 20 5.19 34.93 -31.48
C PHE A 20 6.39 35.85 -31.23
N LEU A 21 7.34 35.43 -30.38
CA LEU A 21 8.56 36.19 -30.10
C LEU A 21 9.42 36.35 -31.36
N TYR A 22 9.61 35.29 -32.14
CA TYR A 22 10.38 35.36 -33.37
C TYR A 22 9.77 36.33 -34.39
N PHE A 23 8.46 36.24 -34.64
CA PHE A 23 7.79 37.13 -35.59
C PHE A 23 7.70 38.58 -35.08
N THR A 24 7.58 38.79 -33.77
CA THR A 24 7.62 40.14 -33.16
C THR A 24 9.00 40.78 -33.32
N GLN A 25 10.07 40.00 -33.12
CA GLN A 25 11.44 40.46 -33.36
C GLN A 25 11.68 40.78 -34.85
N MET A 26 11.16 39.95 -35.75
CA MET A 26 11.26 40.17 -37.19
C MET A 26 10.52 41.45 -37.62
N TRP A 27 9.31 41.68 -37.10
CA TRP A 27 8.51 42.87 -37.35
C TRP A 27 9.20 44.16 -36.86
N THR A 28 9.67 44.17 -35.62
CA THR A 28 10.39 45.30 -35.03
C THR A 28 11.71 45.60 -35.74
N SER A 29 12.31 44.59 -36.40
CA SER A 29 13.50 44.75 -37.24
C SER A 29 13.22 45.21 -38.67
N GLY A 30 11.97 45.56 -39.00
CA GLY A 30 11.58 46.06 -40.33
C GLY A 30 11.51 44.99 -41.44
N LYS A 31 11.59 43.71 -41.09
CA LYS A 31 11.50 42.59 -42.05
C LYS A 31 10.04 42.13 -42.14
N THR A 32 9.28 42.65 -43.09
CA THR A 32 7.83 42.37 -43.18
C THR A 32 7.46 41.31 -44.23
N ALA A 33 8.38 40.96 -45.14
CA ALA A 33 8.17 39.93 -46.15
C ALA A 33 8.76 38.58 -45.72
N LEU A 34 8.05 37.49 -46.03
CA LEU A 34 8.58 36.13 -45.91
C LEU A 34 9.78 35.95 -46.85
N SER A 35 10.91 35.55 -46.30
CA SER A 35 12.13 35.36 -47.08
C SER A 35 12.08 34.08 -47.90
N SER A 36 12.51 34.14 -49.15
CA SER A 36 12.78 32.97 -49.99
C SER A 36 14.18 32.37 -49.76
N ASP A 37 15.01 33.00 -48.92
CA ASP A 37 16.37 32.54 -48.59
C ASP A 37 16.34 31.37 -47.59
N PRO A 38 16.81 30.16 -47.96
CA PRO A 38 16.87 29.00 -47.08
C PRO A 38 17.69 29.22 -45.80
N ASN A 39 18.69 30.11 -45.81
CA ASN A 39 19.54 30.36 -44.64
C ASN A 39 18.76 31.02 -43.49
N LEU A 40 17.78 31.87 -43.82
CA LEU A 40 16.92 32.51 -42.83
C LEU A 40 15.95 31.52 -42.19
N TRP A 41 15.48 30.52 -42.94
CA TRP A 41 14.69 29.41 -42.40
C TRP A 41 15.52 28.47 -41.52
N GLY A 42 16.80 28.27 -41.85
CA GLY A 42 17.75 27.59 -40.98
C GLY A 42 17.91 28.31 -39.64
N ALA A 43 18.12 29.62 -39.66
CA ALA A 43 18.23 30.44 -38.44
C ALA A 43 16.95 30.44 -37.59
N TYR A 44 15.77 30.45 -38.23
CA TYR A 44 14.49 30.27 -37.55
C TYR A 44 14.39 28.91 -36.85
N GLY A 45 14.72 27.83 -37.56
CA GLY A 45 14.76 26.49 -37.00
C GLY A 45 15.71 26.38 -35.80
N SER A 46 16.88 27.01 -35.88
CA SER A 46 17.83 27.08 -34.75
C SER A 46 17.28 27.87 -33.56
N PHE A 47 16.59 28.99 -33.80
CA PHE A 47 15.96 29.77 -32.72
C PHE A 47 14.86 28.96 -32.01
N ILE A 48 13.94 28.39 -32.78
CA ILE A 48 12.85 27.57 -32.24
C ILE A 48 13.41 26.33 -31.54
N GLY A 49 14.38 25.65 -32.13
CA GLY A 49 15.08 24.52 -31.51
C GLY A 49 15.79 24.91 -30.21
N GLY A 50 16.42 26.08 -30.18
CA GLY A 50 17.09 26.62 -29.00
C GLY A 50 16.16 26.92 -27.83
N VAL A 51 14.89 27.28 -28.10
CA VAL A 51 13.88 27.52 -27.06
C VAL A 51 13.12 26.23 -26.68
N LEU A 52 12.75 25.43 -27.67
CA LEU A 52 11.94 24.23 -27.43
C LEU A 52 12.74 23.07 -26.85
N ALA A 53 14.03 22.92 -27.18
CA ALA A 53 14.83 21.82 -26.67
C ALA A 53 15.01 21.87 -25.14
N PRO A 54 15.41 23.00 -24.51
CA PRO A 54 15.49 23.11 -23.05
C PRO A 54 14.12 22.93 -22.37
N LEU A 55 13.05 23.49 -22.93
CA LEU A 55 11.69 23.33 -22.39
C LEU A 55 11.26 21.86 -22.41
N SER A 56 11.53 21.15 -23.50
CA SER A 56 11.23 19.73 -23.64
C SER A 56 12.04 18.88 -22.66
N ALA A 57 13.34 19.19 -22.49
CA ALA A 57 14.20 18.51 -21.52
C ALA A 57 13.72 18.70 -20.07
N PHE A 58 13.27 19.91 -19.72
CA PHE A 58 12.70 20.19 -18.39
C PHE A 58 11.41 19.42 -18.15
N ILE A 59 10.50 19.42 -19.13
CA ILE A 59 9.25 18.64 -19.07
C ILE A 59 9.54 17.14 -18.92
N ALA A 60 10.46 16.60 -19.73
CA ALA A 60 10.85 15.20 -19.65
C ALA A 60 11.43 14.86 -18.27
N SER A 61 12.32 15.70 -17.74
CA SER A 61 12.90 15.52 -16.41
C SER A 61 11.85 15.56 -15.31
N TYR A 62 10.88 16.48 -15.38
CA TYR A 62 9.76 16.56 -14.45
C TYR A 62 8.87 15.30 -14.49
N LEU A 63 8.58 14.79 -15.69
CA LEU A 63 7.80 13.56 -15.86
C LEU A 63 8.55 12.34 -15.30
N ILE A 64 9.86 12.25 -15.56
CA ILE A 64 10.72 11.19 -15.00
C ILE A 64 10.70 11.27 -13.47
N TYR A 65 10.92 12.45 -12.89
CA TYR A 65 10.87 12.65 -11.44
C TYR A 65 9.54 12.19 -10.83
N LYS A 66 8.42 12.60 -11.44
CA LYS A 66 7.09 12.22 -10.98
C LYS A 66 6.86 10.70 -11.06
N ASN A 67 7.31 10.07 -12.14
CA ASN A 67 7.21 8.63 -12.30
C ASN A 67 8.08 7.89 -11.28
N LEU A 68 9.31 8.34 -11.04
CA LEU A 68 10.19 7.74 -10.02
C LEU A 68 9.58 7.81 -8.62
N GLN A 69 8.92 8.92 -8.26
CA GLN A 69 8.21 9.00 -6.98
C GLN A 69 7.07 7.98 -6.89
N LEU A 70 6.23 7.92 -7.93
CA LEU A 70 5.13 6.95 -7.97
C LEU A 70 5.65 5.52 -7.89
N ASP A 71 6.68 5.18 -8.66
CA ASP A 71 7.29 3.85 -8.69
C ASP A 71 7.92 3.50 -7.34
N SER A 72 8.61 4.43 -6.70
CA SER A 72 9.19 4.22 -5.37
C SER A 72 8.11 3.94 -4.33
N TYR A 73 7.00 4.66 -4.40
CA TYR A 73 5.88 4.51 -3.50
C TYR A 73 5.13 3.18 -3.72
N LEU A 74 4.89 2.80 -4.98
CA LEU A 74 4.33 1.49 -5.33
C LEU A 74 5.24 0.33 -4.88
N LYS A 75 6.55 0.48 -5.02
CA LYS A 75 7.53 -0.49 -4.53
C LYS A 75 7.49 -0.61 -3.01
N SER A 76 7.36 0.50 -2.28
CA SER A 76 7.17 0.47 -0.82
C SER A 76 5.90 -0.30 -0.42
N LEU A 77 4.80 -0.12 -1.14
CA LEU A 77 3.56 -0.86 -0.89
C LEU A 77 3.71 -2.36 -1.17
N GLU A 78 4.44 -2.73 -2.22
CA GLU A 78 4.75 -4.13 -2.51
C GLU A 78 5.60 -4.77 -1.41
N ILE A 79 6.57 -4.03 -0.87
CA ILE A 79 7.36 -4.46 0.30
C ILE A 79 6.48 -4.64 1.53
N ILE A 80 5.55 -3.71 1.79
CA ILE A 80 4.58 -3.83 2.90
C ILE A 80 3.72 -5.08 2.72
N ARG A 81 3.13 -5.27 1.52
CA ARG A 81 2.29 -6.42 1.21
C ARG A 81 3.03 -7.74 1.36
N SER A 82 4.24 -7.85 0.82
CA SER A 82 5.06 -9.06 0.94
C SER A 82 5.47 -9.34 2.40
N SER A 83 5.73 -8.30 3.19
CA SER A 83 6.01 -8.45 4.63
C SER A 83 4.79 -8.93 5.40
N ILE A 84 3.59 -8.42 5.07
CA ILE A 84 2.31 -8.89 5.62
C ILE A 84 2.09 -10.37 5.26
N SER A 85 2.30 -10.75 4.00
CA SER A 85 2.17 -12.15 3.56
C SER A 85 3.13 -13.10 4.29
N ARG A 86 4.38 -12.67 4.52
CA ARG A 86 5.34 -13.46 5.30
C ARG A 86 4.91 -13.63 6.76
N LEU A 87 4.38 -12.57 7.38
CA LEU A 87 3.87 -12.65 8.75
C LEU A 87 2.65 -13.56 8.86
N ASP A 88 1.72 -13.47 7.89
CA ASP A 88 0.58 -14.38 7.75
C ASP A 88 1.05 -15.84 7.67
N GLU A 89 1.97 -16.15 6.76
CA GLU A 89 2.50 -17.51 6.60
C GLU A 89 3.17 -18.02 7.88
N GLN A 90 3.96 -17.18 8.56
CA GLN A 90 4.57 -17.54 9.84
C GLN A 90 3.52 -17.85 10.92
N ILE A 91 2.46 -17.05 11.01
CA ILE A 91 1.37 -17.30 11.97
C ILE A 91 0.65 -18.61 11.62
N TYR A 92 0.39 -18.85 10.34
CA TYR A 92 -0.21 -20.10 9.89
C TYR A 92 0.65 -21.32 10.25
N LEU A 93 1.95 -21.27 9.98
CA LEU A 93 2.89 -22.33 10.34
C LEU A 93 2.97 -22.53 11.86
N GLN A 94 2.95 -21.46 12.66
CA GLN A 94 2.90 -21.55 14.11
C GLN A 94 1.62 -22.26 14.61
N LEU A 95 0.46 -22.00 13.98
CA LEU A 95 -0.79 -22.67 14.31
C LEU A 95 -0.79 -24.15 13.92
N GLU A 96 -0.15 -24.49 12.79
CA GLU A 96 -0.01 -25.86 12.29
C GLU A 96 1.09 -26.66 12.99
N THR A 97 1.95 -26.01 13.79
CA THR A 97 3.07 -26.65 14.46
C THR A 97 2.58 -27.66 15.51
N ILE A 98 3.25 -28.82 15.55
CA ILE A 98 3.00 -29.87 16.54
C ILE A 98 3.62 -29.47 17.87
N ILE A 99 2.84 -29.58 18.95
CA ILE A 99 3.31 -29.33 20.30
C ILE A 99 4.27 -30.46 20.69
N THR A 100 5.55 -30.14 20.76
CA THR A 100 6.61 -31.04 21.26
C THR A 100 7.10 -30.65 22.65
N ASN A 101 6.58 -29.56 23.20
CA ASN A 101 7.04 -29.02 24.47
C ASN A 101 6.67 -29.97 25.62
N PRO A 102 7.66 -30.54 26.34
CA PRO A 102 7.42 -31.46 27.44
C PRO A 102 6.75 -30.81 28.65
N ARG A 103 6.58 -29.48 28.69
CA ARG A 103 5.77 -28.77 29.70
C ARG A 103 4.28 -28.73 29.37
N ILE A 104 3.90 -29.13 28.16
CA ILE A 104 2.50 -29.27 27.70
C ILE A 104 2.24 -30.77 27.45
N THR A 105 2.49 -31.59 28.47
CA THR A 105 2.50 -33.06 28.39
C THR A 105 1.16 -33.65 27.97
N GLU A 106 0.03 -33.10 28.43
CA GLU A 106 -1.32 -33.62 28.16
C GLU A 106 -1.70 -33.57 26.68
N HIS A 107 -0.94 -32.83 25.86
CA HIS A 107 -1.27 -32.55 24.47
C HIS A 107 -0.09 -32.67 23.51
N ASN A 108 0.97 -33.33 23.96
CA ASN A 108 2.15 -33.63 23.14
C ASN A 108 1.74 -34.40 21.87
N GLY A 109 2.22 -33.98 20.71
CA GLY A 109 1.89 -34.58 19.41
C GLY A 109 0.64 -34.04 18.71
N LYS A 110 -0.13 -33.12 19.33
CA LYS A 110 -1.25 -32.42 18.66
C LYS A 110 -0.78 -31.11 18.03
N LYS A 111 -1.47 -30.65 16.97
CA LYS A 111 -1.27 -29.31 16.42
C LYS A 111 -1.81 -28.25 17.37
N ILE A 112 -1.19 -27.07 17.38
CA ILE A 112 -1.63 -25.95 18.19
C ILE A 112 -3.08 -25.56 17.86
N ILE A 113 -3.46 -25.52 16.58
CA ILE A 113 -4.82 -25.18 16.14
C ILE A 113 -5.89 -26.15 16.67
N ASP A 114 -5.60 -27.44 16.70
CA ASP A 114 -6.52 -28.46 17.21
C ASP A 114 -6.76 -28.27 18.70
N MET A 115 -5.71 -27.89 19.42
CA MET A 115 -5.79 -27.64 20.85
C MET A 115 -6.54 -26.35 21.18
N ILE A 116 -6.32 -25.29 20.41
CA ILE A 116 -7.12 -24.06 20.49
C ILE A 116 -8.60 -24.39 20.29
N ASN A 117 -8.93 -25.22 19.27
CA ASN A 117 -10.31 -25.63 19.01
C ASN A 117 -10.90 -26.43 20.17
N GLN A 118 -10.17 -27.39 20.74
CA GLN A 118 -10.62 -28.22 21.87
C GLN A 118 -10.86 -27.37 23.14
N LEU A 119 -9.91 -26.52 23.50
CA LEU A 119 -10.01 -25.68 24.70
C LEU A 119 -11.07 -24.58 24.56
N ALA A 120 -11.27 -24.04 23.35
CA ALA A 120 -12.31 -23.05 23.12
C ALA A 120 -13.74 -23.60 23.31
N ILE A 121 -13.96 -24.90 23.09
CA ILE A 121 -15.25 -25.59 23.30
C ILE A 121 -15.45 -25.96 24.79
N GLY A 122 -14.42 -25.80 25.64
CA GLY A 122 -14.49 -26.08 27.07
C GLY A 122 -14.01 -27.49 27.45
N ASN A 123 -13.37 -28.23 26.53
CA ASN A 123 -12.79 -29.54 26.81
C ASN A 123 -11.46 -29.41 27.56
N GLY A 124 -11.51 -28.95 28.82
CA GLY A 124 -10.36 -28.85 29.72
C GLY A 124 -9.99 -27.42 30.10
N LYS A 125 -8.95 -27.28 30.94
CA LYS A 125 -8.35 -26.00 31.31
C LYS A 125 -7.00 -25.84 30.63
N ALA A 126 -6.75 -24.67 30.04
CA ALA A 126 -5.46 -24.36 29.45
C ALA A 126 -4.40 -24.24 30.55
N THR A 127 -3.24 -24.89 30.36
CA THR A 127 -2.06 -24.69 31.21
C THR A 127 -1.53 -23.27 31.08
N GLU A 128 -0.80 -22.78 32.09
CA GLU A 128 -0.28 -21.41 32.09
C GLU A 128 0.69 -21.17 30.91
N GLU A 129 1.51 -22.17 30.57
CA GLU A 129 2.40 -22.13 29.41
C GLU A 129 1.60 -22.01 28.10
N PHE A 130 0.48 -22.71 27.99
CA PHE A 130 -0.34 -22.64 26.80
C PHE A 130 -1.14 -21.34 26.69
N GLN A 131 -1.61 -20.79 27.81
CA GLN A 131 -2.20 -19.44 27.83
C GLN A 131 -1.18 -18.39 27.38
N THR A 132 0.08 -18.53 27.81
CA THR A 132 1.17 -17.63 27.40
C THR A 132 1.50 -17.75 25.92
N LEU A 133 1.48 -18.97 25.37
CA LEU A 133 1.59 -19.21 23.92
C LEU A 133 0.42 -18.54 23.17
N CYS A 134 -0.82 -18.72 23.63
CA CYS A 134 -2.00 -18.12 23.03
C CYS A 134 -1.96 -16.58 23.08
N ALA A 135 -1.44 -16.00 24.16
CA ALA A 135 -1.22 -14.57 24.27
C ALA A 135 -0.19 -14.07 23.24
N GLY A 136 0.90 -14.82 23.04
CA GLY A 136 1.89 -14.52 21.99
C GLY A 136 1.32 -14.61 20.57
N LEU A 137 0.52 -15.63 20.28
CA LEU A 137 -0.18 -15.75 19.00
C LEU A 137 -1.19 -14.61 18.79
N SER A 138 -1.90 -14.21 19.85
CA SER A 138 -2.81 -13.05 19.81
C SER A 138 -2.08 -11.75 19.53
N GLN A 139 -0.86 -11.59 20.08
CA GLN A 139 0.00 -10.45 19.79
C GLN A 139 0.43 -10.42 18.33
N ASN A 140 0.87 -11.54 17.77
CA ASN A 140 1.23 -11.64 16.36
C ASN A 140 0.03 -11.31 15.44
N LEU A 141 -1.16 -11.82 15.78
CA LEU A 141 -2.39 -11.48 15.07
C LEU A 141 -2.78 -10.00 15.21
N GLY A 142 -2.54 -9.39 16.38
CA GLY A 142 -2.75 -7.95 16.59
C GLY A 142 -1.82 -7.09 15.74
N ILE A 143 -0.54 -7.47 15.65
CA ILE A 143 0.45 -6.83 14.77
C ILE A 143 0.03 -6.97 13.29
N LEU A 144 -0.36 -8.17 12.88
CA LEU A 144 -0.83 -8.44 11.52
C LEU A 144 -2.08 -7.61 11.19
N SER A 145 -3.08 -7.63 12.07
CA SER A 145 -4.35 -6.90 11.89
C SER A 145 -4.12 -5.40 11.76
N HIS A 146 -3.23 -4.84 12.59
CA HIS A 146 -2.88 -3.42 12.51
C HIS A 146 -2.12 -3.09 11.23
N SER A 147 -1.17 -3.94 10.83
CA SER A 147 -0.39 -3.76 9.61
C SER A 147 -1.27 -3.82 8.35
N VAL A 148 -2.23 -4.76 8.32
CA VAL A 148 -3.24 -4.86 7.26
C VAL A 148 -4.14 -3.63 7.25
N SER A 149 -4.62 -3.16 8.41
CA SER A 149 -5.46 -1.95 8.47
C SER A 149 -4.72 -0.75 7.87
N ASN A 150 -3.48 -0.51 8.28
CA ASN A 150 -2.68 0.61 7.77
C ASN A 150 -2.39 0.44 6.27
N TYR A 151 -2.17 -0.79 5.80
CA TYR A 151 -1.99 -1.07 4.37
C TYR A 151 -3.24 -0.75 3.55
N LEU A 152 -4.43 -1.15 4.03
CA LEU A 152 -5.70 -0.85 3.38
C LEU A 152 -6.00 0.65 3.38
N ASP A 153 -5.69 1.36 4.47
CA ASP A 153 -5.84 2.82 4.55
C ASP A 153 -4.93 3.52 3.52
N LEU A 154 -3.68 3.07 3.37
CA LEU A 154 -2.78 3.57 2.32
C LEU A 154 -3.29 3.29 0.91
N LEU A 155 -3.90 2.13 0.67
CA LEU A 155 -4.53 1.82 -0.62
C LEU A 155 -5.73 2.73 -0.91
N LEU A 156 -6.55 3.04 0.09
CA LEU A 156 -7.69 3.96 -0.05
C LEU A 156 -7.23 5.38 -0.40
N ASP A 157 -6.14 5.85 0.20
CA ASP A 157 -5.55 7.16 -0.12
C ASP A 157 -5.08 7.25 -1.58
N ILE A 158 -4.56 6.15 -2.14
CA ILE A 158 -4.21 6.07 -3.57
C ILE A 158 -5.48 6.10 -4.42
N GLU A 159 -6.51 5.37 -4.00
CA GLU A 159 -7.74 5.22 -4.74
C GLU A 159 -8.60 6.51 -4.75
N ALA A 160 -8.47 7.40 -3.79
CA ALA A 160 -9.11 8.72 -3.86
C ALA A 160 -8.79 9.45 -5.20
N ASN A 161 -7.72 9.04 -5.89
CA ASN A 161 -7.35 9.50 -7.22
C ASN A 161 -7.83 8.62 -8.41
N ASN A 162 -8.40 7.43 -8.19
CA ASN A 162 -8.81 6.47 -9.23
C ASN A 162 -9.96 5.52 -8.79
N LYS A 163 -11.23 5.93 -8.97
CA LYS A 163 -12.48 5.31 -8.46
C LYS A 163 -12.79 3.82 -8.76
N ASN A 164 -11.91 3.05 -9.40
CA ASN A 164 -12.23 1.71 -9.93
C ASN A 164 -11.72 0.53 -9.09
N SER A 165 -11.09 0.74 -7.93
CA SER A 165 -10.44 -0.32 -7.13
C SER A 165 -11.07 -0.59 -5.75
N HIS A 166 -12.15 0.10 -5.39
CA HIS A 166 -12.64 0.13 -4.01
C HIS A 166 -13.18 -1.23 -3.60
N TRP A 167 -13.80 -1.92 -4.56
CA TRP A 167 -14.25 -3.28 -4.39
C TRP A 167 -13.08 -4.25 -4.13
N MET A 168 -11.88 -4.01 -4.68
CA MET A 168 -10.71 -4.86 -4.44
C MET A 168 -10.21 -4.69 -3.01
N ILE A 169 -10.15 -3.45 -2.51
CA ILE A 169 -9.75 -3.13 -1.13
C ILE A 169 -10.73 -3.76 -0.14
N GLU A 170 -12.03 -3.61 -0.38
CA GLU A 170 -13.05 -4.23 0.48
C GLU A 170 -13.02 -5.76 0.40
N THR A 171 -12.73 -6.34 -0.77
CA THR A 171 -12.55 -7.79 -0.90
C THR A 171 -11.36 -8.28 -0.07
N GLU A 172 -10.22 -7.59 -0.15
CA GLU A 172 -9.04 -7.95 0.63
C GLU A 172 -9.31 -7.88 2.13
N LYS A 173 -9.98 -6.82 2.59
CA LYS A 173 -10.44 -6.67 3.96
C LYS A 173 -11.34 -7.82 4.41
N LEU A 174 -12.32 -8.22 3.59
CA LEU A 174 -13.21 -9.34 3.89
C LEU A 174 -12.47 -10.68 3.96
N CYS A 175 -11.50 -10.92 3.08
CA CYS A 175 -10.66 -12.13 3.14
C CYS A 175 -9.88 -12.20 4.47
N TRP A 176 -9.30 -11.09 4.92
CA TRP A 176 -8.58 -11.02 6.20
C TRP A 176 -9.49 -11.29 7.39
N ILE A 177 -10.67 -10.64 7.42
CA ILE A 177 -11.67 -10.84 8.48
C ILE A 177 -12.08 -12.31 8.53
N SER A 178 -12.51 -12.87 7.40
CA SER A 178 -12.98 -14.25 7.30
C SER A 178 -11.94 -15.28 7.76
N ARG A 179 -10.65 -15.00 7.57
CA ARG A 179 -9.58 -15.95 7.90
C ARG A 179 -9.24 -15.98 9.39
N TYR A 180 -9.24 -14.82 10.06
CA TYR A 180 -8.71 -14.71 11.43
C TYR A 180 -9.73 -14.38 12.50
N SER A 181 -10.97 -14.03 12.15
CA SER A 181 -12.01 -13.66 13.12
C SER A 181 -12.23 -14.75 14.18
N GLN A 182 -12.41 -16.01 13.75
CA GLN A 182 -12.70 -17.14 14.63
C GLN A 182 -11.48 -17.55 15.45
N THR A 183 -10.30 -17.61 14.83
CA THR A 183 -9.06 -17.95 15.52
C THR A 183 -8.71 -16.91 16.58
N SER A 184 -8.87 -15.62 16.26
CA SER A 184 -8.68 -14.52 17.20
C SER A 184 -9.62 -14.64 18.40
N LYS A 185 -10.93 -14.85 18.17
CA LYS A 185 -11.92 -15.05 19.27
C LYS A 185 -11.52 -16.18 20.21
N LYS A 186 -11.11 -17.33 19.65
CA LYS A 186 -10.71 -18.51 20.43
C LYS A 186 -9.45 -18.24 21.25
N LEU A 187 -8.46 -17.59 20.64
CA LEU A 187 -7.21 -17.24 21.32
C LEU A 187 -7.43 -16.27 22.48
N ILE A 188 -8.26 -15.23 22.31
CA ILE A 188 -8.60 -14.29 23.40
C ILE A 188 -9.33 -15.00 24.53
N LYS A 189 -10.26 -15.89 24.20
CA LYS A 189 -10.98 -16.69 25.21
C LYS A 189 -10.03 -17.55 26.06
N ILE A 190 -8.99 -18.10 25.45
CA ILE A 190 -8.02 -18.99 26.13
C ILE A 190 -6.98 -18.18 26.92
N ALA A 191 -6.42 -17.12 26.34
CA ALA A 191 -5.33 -16.34 26.93
C ALA A 191 -5.79 -15.32 28.00
N THR A 192 -7.10 -15.05 28.05
CA THR A 192 -7.77 -13.95 28.77
C THR A 192 -7.43 -12.55 28.25
N THR A 193 -8.37 -11.63 28.42
CA THR A 193 -8.28 -10.28 27.83
C THR A 193 -7.23 -9.43 28.57
N GLU A 194 -7.03 -9.66 29.86
CA GLU A 194 -6.03 -8.97 30.67
C GLU A 194 -4.60 -9.25 30.17
N ARG A 195 -4.27 -10.52 29.95
CA ARG A 195 -2.93 -10.96 29.52
C ARG A 195 -2.56 -10.47 28.12
N ILE A 196 -3.57 -10.27 27.27
CA ILE A 196 -3.41 -9.70 25.93
C ILE A 196 -3.18 -8.19 26.01
N LYS A 197 -3.92 -7.48 26.87
CA LYS A 197 -3.72 -6.03 27.08
C LYS A 197 -2.32 -5.68 27.59
N GLU A 198 -1.66 -6.59 28.31
CA GLU A 198 -0.26 -6.41 28.73
C GLU A 198 0.75 -6.48 27.58
N LYS A 199 0.40 -7.13 26.47
CA LYS A 199 1.32 -7.38 25.34
C LYS A 199 1.05 -6.57 24.08
N LEU A 200 -0.18 -6.10 23.89
CA LEU A 200 -0.58 -5.34 22.70
C LEU A 200 -0.66 -3.85 23.01
N SER A 201 -0.24 -3.02 22.03
CA SER A 201 -0.58 -1.61 22.06
C SER A 201 -2.09 -1.40 21.89
N THR A 202 -2.62 -0.27 22.36
CA THR A 202 -4.04 0.08 22.24
C THR A 202 -4.52 0.02 20.77
N GLN A 203 -3.67 0.42 19.83
CA GLN A 203 -3.99 0.42 18.39
C GLN A 203 -4.02 -1.01 17.80
N GLN A 204 -3.09 -1.87 18.22
CA GLN A 204 -3.07 -3.28 17.81
C GLN A 204 -4.29 -4.03 18.35
N LEU A 205 -4.63 -3.77 19.61
CA LEU A 205 -5.83 -4.33 20.24
C LEU A 205 -7.10 -3.87 19.54
N ALA A 206 -7.22 -2.57 19.23
CA ALA A 206 -8.38 -2.04 18.49
C ALA A 206 -8.51 -2.67 17.10
N SER A 207 -7.39 -2.85 16.39
CA SER A 207 -7.38 -3.49 15.07
C SER A 207 -7.79 -4.96 15.15
N LEU A 208 -7.29 -5.69 16.15
CA LEU A 208 -7.67 -7.08 16.40
C LEU A 208 -9.16 -7.21 16.76
N ILE A 209 -9.68 -6.29 17.58
CA ILE A 209 -11.12 -6.23 17.93
C ILE A 209 -11.98 -6.02 16.67
N LYS A 210 -11.59 -5.11 15.78
CA LYS A 210 -12.30 -4.93 14.49
C LYS A 210 -12.37 -6.24 13.71
N VAL A 211 -11.26 -6.98 13.59
CA VAL A 211 -11.23 -8.29 12.89
C VAL A 211 -12.12 -9.32 13.56
N MET A 212 -12.19 -9.35 14.90
CA MET A 212 -13.07 -10.27 15.61
C MET A 212 -14.56 -9.97 15.39
N HIS A 213 -14.95 -8.71 15.45
CA HIS A 213 -16.37 -8.33 15.44
C HIS A 213 -16.94 -8.06 14.04
N ALA A 214 -16.11 -8.03 13.00
CA ALA A 214 -16.57 -7.76 11.63
C ALA A 214 -17.39 -8.89 10.98
N ASP A 215 -17.44 -10.08 11.58
CA ASP A 215 -18.32 -11.19 11.14
C ASP A 215 -19.80 -11.01 11.54
N GLN A 216 -20.13 -10.04 12.39
CA GLN A 216 -21.52 -9.84 12.82
C GLN A 216 -22.26 -8.97 11.78
N PRO A 217 -23.38 -9.43 11.21
CA PRO A 217 -24.20 -8.59 10.35
C PRO A 217 -24.71 -7.39 11.16
N ILE A 218 -24.64 -6.20 10.55
CA ILE A 218 -25.38 -5.01 11.00
C ILE A 218 -26.87 -5.31 10.94
#